data_AF-A7T566-F1
#
_entry.id   AF-A7T566-F1
#
_cell.length_a   1.000
_cell.length_b   1.000
_cell.length_c   1.000
_cell.angle_alpha   90.00
_cell.angle_beta   90.00
_cell.angle_gamma   90.00
#
_symmetry.space_group_name_H-M   'P 1'
#
loop_
_entity.id
_entity.type
_entity.pdbx_description
1 polymer ?
#
loop_
_entity_poly.entity_id
_entity_poly.type
_entity_poly.pdbx_seq_one_letter_code
_entity_poly.pdbx_strand_id
1 'polypeptide(L)'
;MVDEATKKTLAAIPLLKTKAGPRDGKDWVDRLKEEYTSLIKYVSNNKEADNDWFRLESNKEGTRKPLTIIVNYYELILCVFFSPKIPITYPTTAPEIALPELDGKTAKMYRYVYW
;
A
#
# COMPACT_ATOMS: atom_id res chain seq x y z
N MET A 1 -9.11 -3.53 21.26
CA MET A 1 -8.14 -2.43 21.45
C MET A 1 -6.91 -2.76 20.62
N VAL A 2 -6.31 -1.78 19.94
CA VAL A 2 -5.04 -2.01 19.21
C VAL A 2 -3.94 -2.25 20.24
N ASP A 3 -3.12 -3.27 20.03
CA ASP A 3 -2.04 -3.63 20.94
C ASP A 3 -0.91 -2.59 20.93
N GLU A 4 -0.15 -2.55 22.02
CA GLU A 4 0.88 -1.54 22.25
C GLU A 4 2.03 -1.63 21.23
N ALA A 5 2.33 -2.85 20.75
CA ALA A 5 3.36 -3.08 19.75
C ALA A 5 2.94 -2.48 18.40
N THR A 6 1.70 -2.73 17.97
CA THR A 6 1.14 -2.14 16.74
C THR A 6 1.11 -0.61 16.83
N LYS A 7 0.73 -0.02 17.98
CA LYS A 7 0.78 1.45 18.16
C LYS A 7 2.19 2.01 18.00
N LYS A 8 3.20 1.35 18.59
CA LYS A 8 4.60 1.78 18.51
C LYS A 8 5.12 1.74 17.08
N THR A 9 4.79 0.67 16.33
CA THR A 9 5.15 0.55 14.93
C THR A 9 4.51 1.64 14.08
N LEU A 10 3.21 1.91 14.28
CA LEU A 10 2.48 2.97 13.57
C LEU A 10 3.03 4.37 13.89
N ALA A 11 3.44 4.63 15.13
CA ALA A 11 4.01 5.91 15.55
C ALA A 11 5.38 6.21 14.90
N ALA A 12 6.10 5.17 14.45
CA ALA A 12 7.39 5.32 13.78
C ALA A 12 7.27 5.63 12.28
N ILE A 13 6.05 5.59 11.71
CA ILE A 13 5.80 5.88 10.29
C ILE A 13 5.63 7.39 10.11
N PRO A 14 6.42 8.05 9.24
CA PRO A 14 6.27 9.48 8.96
C PRO A 14 4.87 9.81 8.45
N LEU A 15 4.24 10.82 9.06
CA LEU A 15 2.92 11.31 8.64
C LEU A 15 3.03 12.18 7.40
N LEU A 16 2.06 12.01 6.50
CA LEU A 16 1.93 12.80 5.29
C LEU A 16 1.16 14.09 5.56
N LYS A 17 1.54 15.16 4.88
CA LYS A 17 1.01 16.52 5.11
C LYS A 17 0.19 17.00 3.91
N THR A 18 0.60 16.60 2.71
CA THR A 18 0.00 17.12 1.47
C THR A 18 -1.32 16.41 1.16
N LYS A 19 -2.45 17.09 1.21
CA LYS A 19 -3.76 16.52 0.84
C LYS A 19 -4.01 16.69 -0.66
N ALA A 20 -3.36 15.86 -1.47
CA ALA A 20 -3.46 15.87 -2.92
C ALA A 20 -3.75 14.47 -3.47
N GLY A 21 -4.61 14.39 -4.48
CA GLY A 21 -4.96 13.19 -5.21
C GLY A 21 -4.36 13.14 -6.62
N PRO A 22 -4.62 12.05 -7.37
CA PRO A 22 -3.99 11.81 -8.68
C PRO A 22 -4.22 12.88 -9.75
N ARG A 23 -5.18 13.79 -9.57
CA ARG A 23 -5.49 14.87 -10.52
C ARG A 23 -4.90 16.22 -10.16
N ASP A 24 -4.25 16.34 -9.00
CA ASP A 24 -3.74 17.62 -8.49
C ASP A 24 -2.34 17.98 -9.04
N GLY A 25 -1.88 17.28 -10.08
CA GLY A 25 -0.69 17.63 -10.85
C GLY A 25 0.58 17.69 -10.01
N LYS A 26 1.09 18.90 -9.74
CA LYS A 26 2.34 19.09 -8.98
C LYS A 26 2.18 18.66 -7.51
N ASP A 27 1.04 18.95 -6.90
CA ASP A 27 0.79 18.61 -5.50
C ASP A 27 0.71 17.09 -5.31
N TRP A 28 0.27 16.35 -6.34
CA TRP A 28 0.33 14.89 -6.37
C TRP A 28 1.77 14.37 -6.37
N VAL A 29 2.68 15.01 -7.10
CA VAL A 29 4.10 14.61 -7.13
C VAL A 29 4.75 14.81 -5.76
N ASP A 30 4.43 15.91 -5.08
CA ASP A 30 4.96 16.16 -3.73
C ASP A 30 4.36 15.19 -2.71
N ARG A 31 3.06 14.87 -2.82
CA ARG A 31 2.44 13.79 -2.04
C ARG A 31 3.09 12.43 -2.30
N LEU A 32 3.37 12.08 -3.56
CA LEU A 32 4.04 10.82 -3.90
C LEU A 32 5.42 10.71 -3.24
N LYS A 33 6.19 11.81 -3.18
CA LYS A 33 7.48 11.81 -2.47
C LYS A 33 7.30 11.52 -0.98
N GLU A 34 6.28 12.09 -0.35
CA GLU A 34 5.94 11.79 1.05
C GLU A 34 5.58 10.31 1.23
N GLU A 35 4.75 9.74 0.36
CA GLU A 35 4.38 8.31 0.38
C GLU A 35 5.60 7.40 0.26
N TYR A 36 6.49 7.64 -0.72
CA TYR A 36 7.72 6.84 -0.85
C TYR A 36 8.61 6.97 0.38
N THR A 37 8.75 8.17 0.95
CA THR A 37 9.57 8.38 2.14
C THR A 37 9.01 7.58 3.33
N SER A 38 7.69 7.60 3.53
CA SER A 38 7.03 6.84 4.58
C SER A 38 7.16 5.34 4.37
N LEU A 39 6.98 4.85 3.14
CA LEU A 39 7.13 3.43 2.79
C LEU A 39 8.57 2.94 2.97
N ILE A 40 9.56 3.69 2.49
CA ILE A 40 10.98 3.36 2.66
C ILE A 40 11.33 3.30 4.15
N LYS A 41 10.85 4.26 4.95
CA LYS A 41 11.10 4.24 6.40
C LYS A 41 10.46 3.03 7.08
N TYR A 42 9.24 2.66 6.68
CA TYR A 42 8.57 1.49 7.22
C TYR A 42 9.32 0.18 6.86
N VAL A 43 9.75 0.03 5.61
CA VAL A 43 10.57 -1.12 5.17
C VAL A 43 11.92 -1.16 5.90
N SER A 44 12.58 -0.01 6.10
CA SER A 44 13.83 0.06 6.89
C SER A 44 13.63 -0.42 8.32
N ASN A 45 12.59 0.08 9.00
CA ASN A 45 12.28 -0.32 10.38
C ASN A 45 11.95 -1.83 10.45
N ASN A 46 11.23 -2.36 9.46
CA ASN A 46 10.90 -3.78 9.38
C ASN A 46 12.16 -4.64 9.18
N LYS A 47 13.10 -4.20 8.34
CA LYS A 47 14.40 -4.86 8.13
C LYS A 47 15.26 -4.85 9.40
N GLU A 48 15.30 -3.73 10.11
CA GLU A 48 16.00 -3.62 11.40
C GLU A 48 15.41 -4.55 12.46
N ALA A 49 14.11 -4.85 12.37
CA ALA A 49 13.39 -5.78 13.24
C ALA A 49 13.36 -7.23 12.71
N ASP A 50 14.11 -7.55 11.65
CA ASP A 50 14.14 -8.86 10.98
C ASP A 50 12.75 -9.39 10.57
N ASN A 51 11.88 -8.48 10.12
CA ASN A 51 10.50 -8.75 9.73
C ASN A 51 10.18 -8.12 8.37
N ASP A 52 11.04 -8.32 7.37
CA ASP A 52 10.85 -7.81 6.02
C ASP A 52 9.78 -8.63 5.27
N TRP A 53 8.53 -8.17 5.34
CA TRP A 53 7.37 -8.93 4.87
C TRP A 53 6.83 -8.47 3.52
N PHE A 54 7.30 -7.36 2.94
CA PHE A 54 6.81 -6.90 1.64
C PHE A 54 7.78 -6.06 0.80
N ARG A 55 7.57 -6.08 -0.53
CA ARG A 55 8.20 -5.16 -1.50
C ARG A 55 7.15 -4.44 -2.31
N LEU A 56 7.44 -3.25 -2.81
CA LEU A 56 6.45 -2.42 -3.50
C LEU A 56 7.08 -1.74 -4.71
N GLU A 57 6.44 -1.86 -5.87
CA GLU A 57 6.87 -1.24 -7.13
C GLU A 57 5.73 -0.45 -7.77
N SER A 58 6.04 0.72 -8.32
CA SER A 58 5.07 1.63 -8.94
C SER A 58 5.53 2.04 -10.35
N ASN A 59 4.61 2.54 -11.17
CA ASN A 59 4.95 3.18 -12.44
C ASN A 59 5.44 4.62 -12.22
N LYS A 60 6.07 5.23 -13.24
CA LYS A 60 6.57 6.61 -13.18
C LYS A 60 5.53 7.66 -12.74
N GLU A 61 4.25 7.38 -13.00
CA GLU A 61 3.11 8.26 -12.68
C GLU A 61 2.43 7.91 -11.33
N GLY A 62 2.87 6.84 -10.66
CA GLY A 62 2.34 6.39 -9.36
C GLY A 62 0.85 6.01 -9.35
N THR A 63 0.26 5.66 -10.50
CA THR A 63 -1.21 5.61 -10.68
C THR A 63 -1.76 4.41 -11.45
N ARG A 64 -0.93 3.63 -12.16
CA ARG A 64 -1.45 2.83 -13.29
C ARG A 64 -0.96 1.41 -13.46
N LYS A 65 -0.16 0.88 -12.54
CA LYS A 65 0.12 -0.55 -12.49
C LYS A 65 -0.17 -1.05 -11.09
N PRO A 66 -0.61 -2.32 -10.94
CA PRO A 66 -0.80 -2.87 -9.63
C PRO A 66 0.52 -2.74 -8.90
N LEU A 67 0.46 -2.02 -7.80
CA LEU A 67 1.47 -1.99 -6.78
C LEU A 67 1.71 -3.45 -6.39
N THR A 68 2.70 -4.12 -6.96
CA THR A 68 2.95 -5.53 -6.67
C THR A 68 3.53 -5.59 -5.28
N ILE A 69 2.69 -5.90 -4.30
CA ILE A 69 3.17 -6.21 -2.96
C ILE A 69 3.46 -7.71 -2.93
N ILE A 70 4.75 -8.07 -2.90
CA ILE A 70 5.22 -9.45 -2.71
C ILE A 70 5.24 -9.69 -1.22
N VAL A 71 4.26 -10.38 -0.67
CA VAL A 71 4.28 -10.79 0.74
C VAL A 71 4.96 -12.14 0.86
N ASN A 72 6.01 -12.21 1.68
CA ASN A 72 6.66 -13.47 2.04
C ASN A 72 6.22 -13.86 3.46
N TYR A 73 5.39 -14.90 3.57
CA TYR A 73 5.05 -15.49 4.86
C TYR A 73 5.00 -17.01 4.70
N TYR A 74 5.91 -17.72 5.38
CA TYR A 74 5.99 -19.19 5.38
C TYR A 74 5.87 -19.83 3.98
N GLU A 75 6.77 -19.47 3.07
CA GLU A 75 6.87 -19.97 1.68
C GLU A 75 5.72 -19.64 0.72
N LEU A 76 4.70 -18.89 1.16
CA LEU A 76 3.74 -18.29 0.24
C LEU A 76 4.28 -16.98 -0.32
N ILE A 77 4.34 -16.91 -1.66
CA ILE A 77 4.48 -15.66 -2.40
C ILE A 77 3.07 -15.25 -2.80
N LEU A 78 2.52 -14.22 -2.15
CA LEU A 78 1.22 -13.65 -2.53
C LEU A 78 1.45 -12.38 -3.33
N CYS A 79 1.01 -12.35 -4.59
CA CYS A 79 0.95 -11.11 -5.36
C CYS A 79 -0.30 -10.35 -4.98
N VAL A 80 -0.11 -9.27 -4.21
CA VAL A 80 -1.18 -8.35 -3.86
C VAL A 80 -1.25 -7.26 -4.92
N PHE A 81 -2.43 -7.05 -5.49
CA PHE A 81 -2.68 -6.05 -6.51
C PHE A 81 -3.49 -4.93 -5.86
N PHE A 82 -2.97 -3.70 -5.78
CA PHE A 82 -3.89 -2.58 -5.60
C PHE A 82 -4.89 -2.57 -6.77
N SER A 83 -6.13 -2.14 -6.49
CA SER A 83 -7.11 -1.84 -7.52
C SER A 83 -6.43 -1.11 -8.69
N PRO A 84 -6.74 -1.45 -9.96
CA PRO A 84 -6.03 -0.91 -11.12
C PRO A 84 -6.03 0.63 -11.21
N LYS A 85 -6.78 1.34 -10.36
CA LYS A 85 -6.81 2.80 -10.26
C LYS A 85 -6.83 3.23 -8.79
N ILE A 86 -5.86 4.08 -8.39
CA ILE A 86 -6.00 4.89 -7.18
C ILE A 86 -7.27 5.74 -7.34
N PRO A 87 -8.19 5.77 -6.36
CA PRO A 87 -9.40 6.57 -6.49
C PRO A 87 -9.04 8.05 -6.64
N ILE A 88 -9.81 8.75 -7.48
CA ILE A 88 -9.62 10.19 -7.69
C ILE A 88 -9.71 10.99 -6.39
N THR A 89 -10.46 10.48 -5.42
CA THR A 89 -10.67 11.08 -4.10
C THR A 89 -9.59 10.70 -3.08
N TYR A 90 -8.57 9.93 -3.45
CA TYR A 90 -7.40 9.71 -2.60
C TYR A 90 -6.75 11.05 -2.23
N PRO A 91 -6.32 11.29 -0.98
CA PRO A 91 -6.24 10.37 0.16
C PRO A 91 -7.51 10.27 1.02
N THR A 92 -8.60 10.95 0.65
CA THR A 92 -9.86 10.94 1.41
C THR A 92 -10.54 9.57 1.34
N THR A 93 -10.50 8.93 0.17
CA THR A 93 -10.96 7.54 0.01
C THR A 93 -9.76 6.62 -0.01
N ALA A 94 -9.76 5.63 0.88
CA ALA A 94 -8.75 4.59 0.89
C ALA A 94 -8.84 3.76 -0.41
N PRO A 95 -7.70 3.43 -1.01
CA PRO A 95 -7.65 2.57 -2.19
C PRO A 95 -7.98 1.12 -1.83
N GLU A 96 -8.54 0.39 -2.78
CA GLU A 96 -8.89 -1.01 -2.60
C GLU A 96 -7.70 -1.93 -2.91
N ILE A 97 -7.56 -3.00 -2.13
CA ILE A 97 -6.54 -4.03 -2.32
C ILE A 97 -7.23 -5.28 -2.85
N ALA A 98 -6.83 -5.73 -4.03
CA ALA A 98 -7.28 -6.95 -4.69
C ALA A 98 -6.25 -8.07 -4.54
N LEU A 99 -6.72 -9.27 -4.21
CA LEU A 99 -5.93 -10.50 -4.11
C LEU A 99 -6.49 -11.55 -5.07
N PRO A 100 -6.22 -11.45 -6.39
CA PRO A 100 -6.77 -12.36 -7.40
C PRO A 100 -6.66 -13.84 -7.04
N GLU A 101 -5.53 -14.24 -6.44
CA GLU A 101 -5.25 -15.62 -6.06
C GLU A 101 -6.15 -16.15 -4.94
N LEU A 102 -6.77 -15.27 -4.16
CA LEU A 102 -7.70 -15.58 -3.07
C LEU A 102 -9.17 -15.34 -3.44
N ASP A 103 -9.45 -14.80 -4.63
CA ASP A 103 -10.82 -14.57 -5.07
C ASP A 103 -11.60 -15.91 -5.16
N GLY A 104 -12.79 -15.94 -4.57
CA GLY A 104 -13.60 -17.15 -4.44
C GLY A 104 -13.08 -18.20 -3.42
N LYS A 105 -11.90 -18.03 -2.81
CA LYS A 105 -11.34 -18.97 -1.83
C LYS A 105 -11.64 -18.61 -0.37
N THR A 106 -12.10 -17.39 -0.12
CA THR A 106 -12.42 -16.92 1.24
C THR A 106 -13.71 -16.11 1.24
N ALA A 107 -14.54 -16.31 2.27
CA ALA A 107 -15.74 -15.51 2.49
C ALA A 107 -15.43 -14.08 2.95
N LYS A 108 -14.18 -13.79 3.33
CA LYS A 108 -13.71 -12.46 3.78
C LYS A 108 -13.12 -11.62 2.63
N MET A 109 -13.58 -11.84 1.40
CA MET A 109 -13.16 -11.08 0.24
C MET A 109 -14.38 -10.72 -0.62
N TYR A 110 -14.47 -9.45 -1.01
CA TYR A 110 -15.47 -9.02 -1.98
C TYR A 110 -15.06 -9.51 -3.38
N ARG A 111 -16.05 -9.95 -4.15
CA ARG A 111 -15.84 -10.45 -5.51
C ARG A 111 -15.33 -9.32 -6.40
N TYR A 112 -14.13 -9.47 -6.98
CA TYR A 112 -13.54 -8.48 -7.86
C TYR A 112 -14.01 -8.73 -9.30
N VAL A 113 -14.56 -7.70 -9.98
CA VAL A 113 -14.95 -7.82 -11.38
C VAL A 113 -13.86 -7.18 -12.24
N TYR A 114 -13.18 -7.99 -13.05
CA TYR A 114 -12.21 -7.52 -14.04
C TYR A 114 -12.95 -6.75 -15.15
N TRP A 115 -12.80 -5.42 -15.18
CA TRP A 115 -13.19 -4.57 -16.31
C TRP A 115 -11.95 -3.93 -16.93
#